data_AF-A0A2M8GHX8-F1
#
_entry.id   AF-A0A2M8GHX8-F1
#
_cell.length_a   1.000
_cell.length_b   1.000
_cell.length_c   1.000
_cell.angle_alpha   90.00
_cell.angle_beta   90.00
_cell.angle_gamma   90.00
#
_symmetry.space_group_name_H-M   'P 1'
#
loop_
_entity.id
_entity.type
_entity.pdbx_description
1 polymer ?
#
loop_
_entity_poly.entity_id
_entity_poly.type
_entity_poly.pdbx_seq_one_letter_code
_entity_poly.pdbx_strand_id
1 'polypeptide(L)'
;MNLSIESGDNIVAILDYIISGAIIEGASDIHIEPKEKMLTVRYRVDGILRHKTDIPIYLAPNLVSRIKVLCGLDIAEKRRHQDGRIEARVNNIEVDLRVSVYVSSHGENVVIRILHRKTQFINLDALGLSPANRINYQRVLDQPSGIILVTGPTGCGKTTTLYASVNYLNDGQKAIITVEDPVEYIMEGVVQGQLDTKIGQTYMDFLKSMMRQDTDVIMIGEIRDQIAAEAVIQSALTGHKILSTFHTEDTTGALLRLMDMGIDTFLISSTLVSVMAQRLVRVLCKRCRRPYLPDQRLLACFNIGSMDLKSFTIYEAVGCDDCGGTGFKGRIGIHELLLLNDDIRDAILARKTSSQIRFVAREKAGLTSMREDGFYKATQGITSLEEILRVVFHNQGDTIYPRAAEDIIALCEGRKPAAPSELIPVGVQDMNPPEEEKVPVSIRVTESAFPEGEAYRVRFETSAVETEIQGIMDFFDAYTGLMERMGLAVDHGMAESFVDTIIYHVKRLEVSMRAEFVELVLRVRDGKVKIEIETLVTHEPFPLPRVASKEKGLRLINFLMPPSGIGHALIAENNFMGKRTPAQKRSSLVNILSSRMKEEDMGGPKVQEFKASLPKVISPLYRKHLEEVEVGVILK
;
A
#
# COMPACT_ATOMS: atom_id res chain seq x y z
N MET A 1 -38.31 7.67 -24.22
CA MET A 1 -39.41 6.69 -24.23
C MET A 1 -40.26 6.93 -22.99
N ASN A 2 -41.52 7.32 -23.18
CA ASN A 2 -42.49 7.44 -22.09
C ASN A 2 -42.91 6.02 -21.64
N LEU A 3 -42.56 5.63 -20.42
CA LEU A 3 -42.99 4.39 -19.80
C LEU A 3 -43.87 4.73 -18.60
N SER A 4 -45.18 4.76 -18.82
CA SER A 4 -46.19 4.60 -17.78
C SER A 4 -46.35 3.10 -17.51
N ILE A 5 -45.65 2.60 -16.50
CA ILE A 5 -45.76 1.23 -15.98
C ILE A 5 -45.84 1.34 -14.45
N GLU A 6 -46.70 0.54 -13.83
CA GLU A 6 -46.93 0.52 -12.38
C GLU A 6 -45.62 0.49 -11.58
N SER A 7 -45.59 1.24 -10.49
CA SER A 7 -44.38 1.65 -9.76
C SER A 7 -43.56 0.51 -9.15
N GLY A 8 -44.11 -0.71 -9.03
CA GLY A 8 -43.42 -1.91 -8.53
C GLY A 8 -42.55 -2.60 -9.58
N ASP A 9 -43.07 -2.79 -10.80
CA ASP A 9 -42.37 -3.49 -11.89
C ASP A 9 -41.14 -2.71 -12.39
N ASN A 10 -41.20 -1.38 -12.29
CA ASN A 10 -40.10 -0.51 -12.68
C ASN A 10 -38.86 -0.67 -11.78
N ILE A 11 -39.04 -0.89 -10.46
CA ILE A 11 -37.92 -1.03 -9.52
C ILE A 11 -37.16 -2.34 -9.75
N VAL A 12 -37.88 -3.43 -10.03
CA VAL A 12 -37.28 -4.73 -10.32
C VAL A 12 -36.43 -4.63 -11.59
N ALA A 13 -37.00 -4.06 -12.67
CA ALA A 13 -36.28 -3.87 -13.92
C ALA A 13 -35.03 -2.98 -13.78
N ILE A 14 -35.11 -1.90 -12.98
CA ILE A 14 -33.95 -1.05 -12.69
C ILE A 14 -32.86 -1.85 -11.95
N LEU A 15 -33.23 -2.62 -10.93
CA LEU A 15 -32.26 -3.40 -10.16
C LEU A 15 -31.62 -4.50 -11.02
N ASP A 16 -32.42 -5.18 -11.85
CA ASP A 16 -31.93 -6.21 -12.77
C ASP A 16 -30.99 -5.61 -13.82
N TYR A 17 -31.29 -4.42 -14.34
CA TYR A 17 -30.39 -3.69 -15.23
C TYR A 17 -29.06 -3.35 -14.53
N ILE A 18 -29.11 -2.87 -13.29
CA ILE A 18 -27.90 -2.54 -12.51
C ILE A 18 -27.06 -3.78 -12.26
N ILE A 19 -27.65 -4.90 -11.82
CA ILE A 19 -26.90 -6.12 -11.49
C ILE A 19 -26.37 -6.79 -12.77
N SER A 20 -27.22 -6.94 -13.80
CA SER A 20 -26.82 -7.57 -15.06
C SER A 20 -25.74 -6.77 -15.77
N GLY A 21 -25.85 -5.44 -15.79
CA GLY A 21 -24.83 -4.55 -16.34
C GLY A 21 -23.49 -4.72 -15.64
N ALA A 22 -23.49 -4.79 -14.31
CA ALA A 22 -22.26 -5.00 -13.52
C ALA A 22 -21.58 -6.34 -13.84
N ILE A 23 -22.36 -7.42 -14.00
CA ILE A 23 -21.84 -8.75 -14.32
C ILE A 23 -21.27 -8.79 -15.74
N ILE A 24 -21.97 -8.22 -16.73
CA ILE A 24 -21.52 -8.16 -18.13
C ILE A 24 -20.23 -7.33 -18.25
N GLU A 25 -20.13 -6.22 -17.51
CA GLU A 25 -18.96 -5.34 -17.50
C GLU A 25 -17.81 -5.87 -16.62
N GLY A 26 -17.98 -7.00 -15.94
CA GLY A 26 -16.95 -7.61 -15.09
C GLY A 26 -16.60 -6.79 -13.85
N ALA A 27 -17.59 -6.11 -13.25
CA ALA A 27 -17.41 -5.33 -12.04
C ALA A 27 -17.22 -6.22 -10.80
N SER A 28 -16.35 -5.80 -9.87
CA SER A 28 -16.19 -6.46 -8.57
C SER A 28 -17.19 -5.98 -7.53
N ASP A 29 -17.60 -4.72 -7.61
CA ASP A 29 -18.51 -4.09 -6.65
C ASP A 29 -19.46 -3.13 -7.37
N ILE A 30 -20.71 -3.09 -6.92
CA ILE A 30 -21.73 -2.11 -7.31
C ILE A 30 -21.92 -1.16 -6.14
N HIS A 31 -21.85 0.15 -6.40
CA HIS A 31 -22.07 1.21 -5.43
C HIS A 31 -23.35 1.96 -5.81
N ILE A 32 -24.34 1.98 -4.91
CA ILE A 32 -25.62 2.68 -5.07
C ILE A 32 -25.70 3.74 -3.98
N GLU A 33 -25.37 4.98 -4.34
CA GLU A 33 -25.02 6.03 -3.40
C GLU A 33 -26.02 7.20 -3.48
N PRO A 34 -26.88 7.39 -2.48
CA PRO A 34 -27.74 8.57 -2.45
C PRO A 34 -26.88 9.82 -2.23
N LYS A 35 -27.07 10.81 -3.10
CA LYS A 35 -26.56 12.18 -2.96
C LYS A 35 -27.73 13.11 -2.62
N GLU A 36 -27.44 14.40 -2.46
CA GLU A 36 -28.45 15.41 -2.11
C GLU A 36 -29.62 15.46 -3.11
N LYS A 37 -29.36 15.33 -4.42
CA LYS A 37 -30.37 15.51 -5.47
C LYS A 37 -30.61 14.28 -6.36
N MET A 38 -29.75 13.28 -6.29
CA MET A 38 -29.78 12.12 -7.18
C MET A 38 -29.20 10.88 -6.51
N LEU A 39 -29.58 9.71 -7.01
CA LEU A 39 -29.00 8.43 -6.65
C LEU A 39 -27.95 8.04 -7.70
N THR A 40 -26.68 8.03 -7.32
CA THR A 40 -25.60 7.72 -8.25
C THR A 40 -25.23 6.24 -8.16
N VAL A 41 -25.22 5.56 -9.31
CA VAL A 41 -24.76 4.17 -9.43
C VAL A 41 -23.37 4.14 -10.05
N ARG A 42 -22.44 3.45 -9.40
CA ARG A 42 -21.06 3.28 -9.87
C ARG A 42 -20.66 1.81 -9.82
N TYR A 43 -19.84 1.38 -10.76
CA TYR A 43 -19.24 0.05 -10.75
C TYR A 43 -17.76 0.15 -10.44
N ARG A 44 -17.24 -0.77 -9.64
CA ARG A 44 -15.80 -0.98 -9.54
C ARG A 44 -15.38 -1.98 -10.61
N VAL A 45 -14.77 -1.50 -11.68
CA VAL A 45 -14.25 -2.35 -12.77
C VAL A 45 -12.74 -2.21 -12.79
N ASP A 46 -12.05 -3.35 -12.72
CA ASP A 46 -10.58 -3.41 -12.63
C ASP A 46 -10.00 -2.56 -11.49
N GLY A 47 -10.69 -2.53 -10.34
CA GLY A 47 -10.29 -1.80 -9.14
C GLY A 47 -10.65 -0.32 -9.12
N ILE A 48 -11.11 0.26 -10.23
CA ILE A 48 -11.46 1.69 -10.35
C ILE A 48 -12.97 1.87 -10.35
N LEU A 49 -13.45 2.86 -9.59
CA LEU A 49 -14.86 3.25 -9.60
C LEU A 49 -15.19 4.05 -10.86
N ARG A 50 -16.19 3.59 -11.61
CA ARG A 50 -16.71 4.21 -12.82
C ARG A 50 -18.16 4.60 -12.61
N HIS A 51 -18.52 5.82 -13.01
CA HIS A 51 -19.93 6.22 -13.04
C HIS A 51 -20.67 5.38 -14.09
N LYS A 52 -21.84 4.84 -13.71
CA LYS A 52 -22.69 4.05 -14.61
C LYS A 52 -23.93 4.84 -15.03
N THR A 53 -24.67 5.36 -14.05
CA THR A 53 -25.89 6.12 -14.30
C THR A 53 -26.29 6.87 -13.04
N ASP A 54 -27.06 7.94 -13.22
CA ASP A 54 -27.80 8.58 -12.15
C ASP A 54 -29.29 8.21 -12.26
N ILE A 55 -29.93 8.09 -11.11
CA ILE A 55 -31.34 7.73 -10.96
C ILE A 55 -32.02 8.82 -10.11
N PRO A 56 -33.27 9.20 -10.40
CA PRO A 56 -34.00 10.16 -9.57
C PRO A 56 -34.03 9.74 -8.09
N ILE A 57 -33.69 10.69 -7.19
CA ILE A 57 -33.50 10.40 -5.76
C ILE A 57 -34.74 9.79 -5.09
N TYR A 58 -35.95 10.12 -5.56
CA TYR A 58 -37.20 9.59 -5.01
C TYR A 58 -37.35 8.06 -5.17
N LEU A 59 -36.58 7.43 -6.07
CA LEU A 59 -36.56 5.98 -6.25
C LEU A 59 -35.65 5.25 -5.25
N ALA A 60 -34.75 5.96 -4.58
CA ALA A 60 -33.77 5.35 -3.67
C ALA A 60 -34.40 4.52 -2.55
N PRO A 61 -35.46 4.98 -1.83
CA PRO A 61 -36.07 4.19 -0.76
C PRO A 61 -36.64 2.85 -1.26
N ASN A 62 -37.22 2.83 -2.46
CA ASN A 62 -37.82 1.64 -3.05
C ASN A 62 -36.75 0.66 -3.55
N LEU A 63 -35.67 1.15 -4.17
CA LEU A 63 -34.52 0.34 -4.56
C LEU A 63 -33.86 -0.32 -3.35
N VAL A 64 -33.57 0.44 -2.29
CA VAL A 64 -32.98 -0.11 -1.06
C VAL A 64 -33.91 -1.12 -0.41
N SER A 65 -35.21 -0.83 -0.33
CA SER A 65 -36.19 -1.78 0.22
C SER A 65 -36.24 -3.08 -0.57
N ARG A 66 -36.20 -3.01 -1.91
CA ARG A 66 -36.15 -4.19 -2.76
C ARG A 66 -34.89 -5.02 -2.53
N ILE A 67 -33.73 -4.37 -2.43
CA ILE A 67 -32.47 -5.04 -2.12
C ILE A 67 -32.55 -5.73 -0.75
N LYS A 68 -33.03 -5.02 0.29
CA LYS A 68 -33.21 -5.57 1.64
C LYS A 68 -34.12 -6.80 1.65
N VAL A 69 -35.22 -6.79 0.90
CA VAL A 69 -36.09 -7.97 0.74
C VAL A 69 -35.31 -9.15 0.17
N LEU A 70 -34.51 -8.94 -0.88
CA LEU A 70 -33.78 -10.02 -1.55
C LEU A 70 -32.72 -10.68 -0.66
N CYS A 71 -32.14 -9.94 0.30
CA CYS A 71 -31.15 -10.47 1.24
C CYS A 71 -31.68 -10.69 2.67
N GLY A 72 -33.01 -10.64 2.88
CA GLY A 72 -33.64 -10.92 4.18
C GLY A 72 -33.34 -9.89 5.28
N LEU A 73 -33.07 -8.64 4.90
CA LEU A 73 -32.79 -7.53 5.82
C LEU A 73 -34.07 -6.83 6.30
N ASP A 74 -33.97 -6.16 7.45
CA ASP A 74 -35.08 -5.40 8.03
C ASP A 74 -35.28 -4.07 7.26
N ILE A 75 -36.42 -3.98 6.55
CA ILE A 75 -36.82 -2.84 5.74
C ILE A 75 -37.25 -1.65 6.62
N ALA A 76 -37.81 -1.93 7.80
CA ALA A 76 -38.28 -0.91 8.73
C ALA A 76 -37.11 -0.23 9.43
N GLU A 77 -36.03 -0.96 9.71
CA GLU A 77 -34.82 -0.38 10.28
C GLU A 77 -33.98 0.34 9.21
N LYS A 78 -33.86 1.66 9.36
CA LYS A 78 -33.11 2.56 8.44
C LYS A 78 -32.00 3.34 9.13
N ARG A 79 -31.80 3.12 10.43
CA ARG A 79 -30.85 3.85 11.28
C ARG A 79 -29.62 3.03 11.63
N ARG A 80 -29.66 1.71 11.40
CA ARG A 80 -28.56 0.78 11.63
C ARG A 80 -28.00 0.24 10.32
N HIS A 81 -26.70 0.00 10.29
CA HIS A 81 -26.04 -0.72 9.21
C HIS A 81 -26.51 -2.18 9.20
N GLN A 82 -26.59 -2.77 8.01
CA GLN A 82 -27.08 -4.13 7.82
C GLN A 82 -26.28 -4.82 6.71
N ASP A 83 -26.00 -6.11 6.87
CA ASP A 83 -25.26 -6.91 5.91
C ASP A 83 -26.06 -8.17 5.57
N GLY A 84 -26.13 -8.51 4.29
CA GLY A 84 -26.91 -9.62 3.79
C GLY A 84 -26.25 -10.31 2.59
N ARG A 85 -26.87 -11.39 2.13
CA ARG A 85 -26.38 -12.22 1.03
C ARG A 85 -27.51 -12.52 0.07
N ILE A 86 -27.23 -12.52 -1.24
CA ILE A 86 -28.17 -12.92 -2.28
C ILE A 86 -27.49 -13.96 -3.16
N GLU A 87 -28.06 -15.16 -3.25
CA GLU A 87 -27.68 -16.13 -4.26
C GLU A 87 -28.51 -15.89 -5.52
N ALA A 88 -27.85 -15.63 -6.64
CA ALA A 88 -28.54 -15.28 -7.89
C ALA A 88 -27.94 -16.01 -9.09
N ARG A 89 -28.78 -16.22 -10.11
CA ARG A 89 -28.36 -16.70 -11.43
C ARG A 89 -28.74 -15.65 -12.46
N VAL A 90 -27.74 -14.98 -13.03
CA VAL A 90 -27.94 -13.88 -13.99
C VAL A 90 -27.26 -14.27 -15.30
N ASN A 91 -28.00 -14.27 -16.41
CA ASN A 91 -27.49 -14.67 -17.73
C ASN A 91 -26.74 -16.02 -17.72
N ASN A 92 -27.30 -17.00 -17.00
CA ASN A 92 -26.70 -18.34 -16.82
C ASN A 92 -25.40 -18.39 -15.99
N ILE A 93 -24.99 -17.28 -15.38
CA ILE A 93 -23.86 -17.17 -14.47
C ILE A 93 -24.38 -17.23 -13.04
N GLU A 94 -23.91 -18.21 -12.27
CA GLU A 94 -24.20 -18.28 -10.84
C GLU A 94 -23.27 -17.33 -10.09
N VAL A 95 -23.88 -16.40 -9.35
CA VAL A 95 -23.19 -15.39 -8.56
C VAL A 95 -23.71 -15.39 -7.14
N ASP A 96 -22.81 -15.09 -6.23
CA ASP A 96 -23.10 -14.81 -4.83
C ASP A 96 -22.85 -13.33 -4.57
N LEU A 97 -23.88 -12.61 -4.12
CA LEU A 97 -23.83 -11.17 -3.93
C LEU A 97 -23.81 -10.87 -2.44
N ARG A 98 -22.72 -10.29 -1.94
CA ARG A 98 -22.64 -9.79 -0.56
C ARG A 98 -23.10 -8.33 -0.54
N VAL A 99 -24.16 -8.06 0.19
CA VAL A 99 -24.79 -6.73 0.27
C VAL A 99 -24.45 -6.10 1.60
N SER A 100 -23.95 -4.87 1.58
CA SER A 100 -23.79 -4.03 2.76
C SER A 100 -24.61 -2.76 2.60
N VAL A 101 -25.44 -2.48 3.60
CA VAL A 101 -26.29 -1.29 3.69
C VAL A 101 -25.73 -0.39 4.79
N TYR A 102 -25.20 0.76 4.39
CA TYR A 102 -24.61 1.76 5.27
C TYR A 102 -25.54 2.98 5.38
N VAL A 103 -25.83 3.43 6.59
CA VAL A 103 -26.73 4.57 6.84
C VAL A 103 -25.90 5.84 6.73
N SER A 104 -26.17 6.64 5.69
CA SER A 104 -25.46 7.89 5.39
C SER A 104 -26.35 9.11 5.61
N SER A 105 -25.76 10.31 5.50
CA SER A 105 -26.51 11.57 5.69
C SER A 105 -27.62 11.81 4.65
N HIS A 106 -27.53 11.19 3.47
CA HIS A 106 -28.50 11.36 2.39
C HIS A 106 -29.41 10.14 2.20
N GLY A 107 -29.37 9.19 3.14
CA GLY A 107 -30.10 7.92 3.06
C GLY A 107 -29.18 6.71 3.12
N GLU A 108 -29.72 5.53 2.82
CA GLU A 108 -28.99 4.28 2.88
C GLU A 108 -28.13 4.09 1.61
N ASN A 109 -26.82 4.04 1.80
CA ASN A 109 -25.85 3.67 0.77
C ASN A 109 -25.76 2.15 0.70
N VAL A 110 -25.82 1.58 -0.50
CA VAL A 110 -25.72 0.14 -0.70
C VAL A 110 -24.48 -0.19 -1.51
N VAL A 111 -23.67 -1.12 -1.00
CA VAL A 111 -22.56 -1.73 -1.75
C VAL A 111 -22.87 -3.21 -1.93
N ILE A 112 -22.80 -3.69 -3.17
CA ILE A 112 -22.99 -5.09 -3.52
C ILE A 112 -21.68 -5.61 -4.09
N ARG A 113 -21.02 -6.52 -3.39
CA ARG A 113 -19.84 -7.24 -3.90
C ARG A 113 -20.27 -8.47 -4.66
N ILE A 114 -19.76 -8.62 -5.88
CA ILE A 114 -20.08 -9.75 -6.76
C ILE A 114 -19.01 -10.83 -6.59
N LEU A 115 -19.42 -12.02 -6.19
CA LEU A 115 -18.57 -13.20 -6.11
C LEU A 115 -19.04 -14.20 -7.16
N HIS A 116 -18.16 -14.53 -8.10
CA HIS A 116 -18.47 -15.53 -9.11
C HIS A 116 -18.28 -16.93 -8.54
N ARG A 117 -19.32 -17.77 -8.52
CA ARG A 117 -19.22 -19.15 -8.00
C ARG A 117 -18.35 -20.06 -8.87
N LYS A 118 -18.16 -19.70 -10.13
CA LYS A 118 -17.38 -20.45 -11.13
C LYS A 118 -16.21 -19.62 -11.65
N THR A 119 -15.30 -19.20 -10.78
CA THR A 119 -13.96 -18.84 -11.27
C THR A 119 -13.25 -20.14 -11.65
N GLN A 120 -12.85 -20.27 -12.92
CA GLN A 120 -11.85 -21.26 -13.32
C GLN A 120 -10.67 -21.14 -12.35
N PHE A 121 -10.20 -22.27 -11.82
CA PHE A 121 -9.05 -22.30 -10.92
C PHE A 121 -7.89 -21.52 -11.55
N ILE A 122 -7.37 -20.55 -10.81
CA ILE A 122 -6.26 -19.74 -11.28
C ILE A 122 -5.01 -20.58 -11.08
N ASN A 123 -4.47 -21.10 -12.17
CA ASN A 123 -3.16 -21.74 -12.16
C ASN A 123 -2.07 -20.70 -11.89
N LEU A 124 -0.91 -21.15 -11.39
CA LEU A 124 0.25 -20.27 -11.16
C LEU A 124 0.62 -19.44 -12.40
N ASP A 125 0.41 -20.00 -13.60
CA ASP A 125 0.69 -19.37 -14.88
C ASP A 125 -0.14 -18.11 -15.14
N ALA A 126 -1.35 -18.06 -14.59
CA ALA A 126 -2.27 -16.94 -14.75
C ALA A 126 -2.00 -15.80 -13.76
N LEU A 127 -1.10 -15.98 -12.78
CA LEU A 127 -0.75 -14.94 -11.80
C LEU A 127 0.03 -13.79 -12.43
N GLY A 128 0.74 -14.05 -13.53
CA GLY A 128 1.62 -13.07 -14.18
C GLY A 128 2.99 -12.96 -13.50
N LEU A 129 3.51 -14.04 -12.93
CA LEU A 129 4.89 -14.11 -12.47
C LEU A 129 5.84 -13.98 -13.68
N SER A 130 6.93 -13.21 -13.54
CA SER A 130 8.01 -13.25 -14.53
C SER A 130 8.58 -14.66 -14.65
N PRO A 131 9.16 -15.06 -15.79
CA PRO A 131 9.72 -16.40 -15.96
C PRO A 131 10.62 -16.87 -14.81
N ALA A 132 11.52 -16.01 -14.33
CA ALA A 132 12.39 -16.30 -13.20
C ALA A 132 11.61 -16.47 -11.88
N ASN A 133 10.71 -15.53 -11.57
CA ASN A 133 9.90 -15.62 -10.35
C ASN A 133 8.96 -16.83 -10.38
N ARG A 134 8.45 -17.23 -11.54
CA ARG A 134 7.63 -18.45 -11.69
C ARG A 134 8.43 -19.69 -11.30
N ILE A 135 9.62 -19.85 -11.86
CA ILE A 135 10.51 -20.98 -11.54
C ILE A 135 10.90 -20.98 -10.06
N ASN A 136 11.28 -19.82 -9.52
CA ASN A 136 11.67 -19.70 -8.12
C ASN A 136 10.52 -19.95 -7.16
N TYR A 137 9.32 -19.43 -7.47
CA TYR A 137 8.14 -19.67 -6.63
C TYR A 137 7.70 -21.13 -6.66
N GLN A 138 7.78 -21.78 -7.82
CA GLN A 138 7.52 -23.21 -7.93
C GLN A 138 8.47 -24.03 -7.07
N ARG A 139 9.79 -23.75 -7.13
CA ARG A 139 10.80 -24.40 -6.26
C ARG A 139 10.52 -24.20 -4.78
N VAL A 140 10.04 -23.03 -4.40
CA VAL A 140 9.64 -22.71 -3.03
C VAL A 140 8.42 -23.53 -2.60
N LEU A 141 7.42 -23.65 -3.48
CA LEU A 141 6.24 -24.48 -3.22
C LEU A 141 6.62 -25.96 -3.09
N ASP A 142 7.56 -26.44 -3.90
CA ASP A 142 8.03 -27.84 -3.88
C ASP A 142 8.87 -28.22 -2.64
N GLN A 143 9.29 -27.26 -1.80
CA GLN A 143 9.95 -27.58 -0.54
C GLN A 143 9.03 -28.40 0.37
N PRO A 144 9.52 -29.30 1.24
CA PRO A 144 8.63 -30.11 2.08
C PRO A 144 7.91 -29.28 3.16
N SER A 145 8.58 -28.30 3.76
CA SER A 145 8.08 -27.56 4.91
C SER A 145 8.46 -26.08 4.87
N GLY A 146 8.01 -25.32 5.87
CA GLY A 146 8.36 -23.92 6.05
C GLY A 146 7.25 -22.95 5.62
N ILE A 147 7.48 -21.68 5.92
CA ILE A 147 6.47 -20.62 5.78
C ILE A 147 6.67 -19.88 4.46
N ILE A 148 5.58 -19.69 3.72
CA ILE A 148 5.49 -18.86 2.53
C ILE A 148 4.48 -17.75 2.81
N LEU A 149 4.94 -16.50 2.80
CA LEU A 149 4.10 -15.35 3.05
C LEU A 149 3.79 -14.59 1.77
N VAL A 150 2.52 -14.31 1.52
CA VAL A 150 2.08 -13.40 0.45
C VAL A 150 1.61 -12.09 1.07
N THR A 151 2.16 -10.97 0.62
CA THR A 151 1.89 -9.67 1.21
C THR A 151 1.48 -8.62 0.19
N GLY A 152 0.82 -7.57 0.69
CA GLY A 152 0.23 -6.48 -0.07
C GLY A 152 -1.07 -6.01 0.60
N PRO A 153 -1.65 -4.88 0.17
CA PRO A 153 -2.87 -4.35 0.76
C PRO A 153 -4.11 -5.17 0.35
N THR A 154 -5.28 -4.72 0.79
CA THR A 154 -6.56 -5.26 0.33
C THR A 154 -6.71 -5.13 -1.19
N GLY A 155 -7.20 -6.18 -1.84
CA GLY A 155 -7.48 -6.18 -3.28
C GLY A 155 -6.24 -6.32 -4.19
N CYS A 156 -5.07 -6.66 -3.66
CA CYS A 156 -3.87 -6.92 -4.47
C CYS A 156 -3.74 -8.36 -5.00
N GLY A 157 -4.72 -9.23 -4.73
CA GLY A 157 -4.74 -10.60 -5.24
C GLY A 157 -4.06 -11.66 -4.36
N LYS A 158 -3.81 -11.38 -3.06
CA LYS A 158 -3.18 -12.36 -2.14
C LYS A 158 -3.93 -13.69 -2.07
N THR A 159 -5.25 -13.63 -1.86
CA THR A 159 -6.10 -14.82 -1.81
C THR A 159 -6.03 -15.60 -3.12
N THR A 160 -6.03 -14.92 -4.26
CA THR A 160 -5.87 -15.54 -5.57
C THR A 160 -4.54 -16.30 -5.69
N THR A 161 -3.44 -15.69 -5.24
CA THR A 161 -2.12 -16.32 -5.23
C THR A 161 -2.07 -17.51 -4.26
N LEU A 162 -2.63 -17.39 -3.05
CA LEU A 162 -2.69 -18.51 -2.11
C LEU A 162 -3.49 -19.69 -2.66
N TYR A 163 -4.65 -19.44 -3.26
CA TYR A 163 -5.46 -20.51 -3.85
C TYR A 163 -4.77 -21.14 -5.06
N ALA A 164 -4.05 -20.36 -5.88
CA ALA A 164 -3.24 -20.90 -6.97
C ALA A 164 -2.12 -21.81 -6.44
N SER A 165 -1.49 -21.44 -5.33
CA SER A 165 -0.47 -22.23 -4.64
C SER A 165 -1.03 -23.51 -4.03
N VAL A 166 -2.19 -23.43 -3.37
CA VAL A 166 -2.90 -24.62 -2.85
C VAL A 166 -3.27 -25.55 -4.01
N ASN A 167 -3.82 -25.02 -5.10
CA ASN A 167 -4.18 -25.81 -6.27
C ASN A 167 -2.96 -26.50 -6.91
N TYR A 168 -1.81 -25.83 -6.96
CA TYR A 168 -0.57 -26.43 -7.43
C TYR A 168 -0.09 -27.58 -6.52
N LEU A 169 -0.26 -27.45 -5.20
CA LEU A 169 0.15 -28.46 -4.23
C LEU A 169 -0.83 -29.64 -4.11
N ASN A 170 -2.08 -29.44 -4.55
CA ASN A 170 -3.16 -30.41 -4.49
C ASN A 170 -3.01 -31.49 -5.58
N ASP A 171 -2.12 -32.44 -5.32
CA ASP A 171 -1.83 -33.59 -6.19
C ASP A 171 -2.58 -34.86 -5.79
N GLY A 172 -3.49 -34.77 -4.81
CA GLY A 172 -4.22 -35.89 -4.22
C GLY A 172 -3.40 -36.77 -3.27
N GLN A 173 -2.12 -36.46 -3.05
CA GLN A 173 -1.25 -37.17 -2.10
C GLN A 173 -1.04 -36.41 -0.80
N LYS A 174 -1.18 -35.08 -0.82
CA LYS A 174 -1.03 -34.21 0.35
C LYS A 174 -2.37 -33.91 1.02
N ALA A 175 -2.44 -34.02 2.33
CA ALA A 175 -3.53 -33.51 3.14
C ALA A 175 -3.40 -31.99 3.29
N ILE A 176 -4.37 -31.24 2.74
CA ILE A 176 -4.36 -29.78 2.77
C ILE A 176 -5.57 -29.27 3.57
N ILE A 177 -5.31 -28.40 4.56
CA ILE A 177 -6.36 -27.77 5.37
C ILE A 177 -6.19 -26.25 5.40
N THR A 178 -7.29 -25.51 5.25
CA THR A 178 -7.32 -24.05 5.28
C THR A 178 -8.15 -23.51 6.46
N VAL A 179 -7.81 -22.31 6.94
CA VAL A 179 -8.68 -21.48 7.80
C VAL A 179 -8.79 -20.08 7.21
N GLU A 180 -10.02 -19.65 6.96
CA GLU A 180 -10.33 -18.45 6.17
C GLU A 180 -11.45 -17.62 6.80
N ASP A 181 -11.53 -16.34 6.46
CA ASP A 181 -12.50 -15.39 7.03
C ASP A 181 -12.98 -14.40 5.94
N PRO A 182 -13.97 -14.76 5.10
CA PRO A 182 -14.59 -16.08 4.93
C PRO A 182 -13.93 -16.92 3.82
N VAL A 183 -14.42 -18.14 3.60
CA VAL A 183 -14.06 -18.95 2.41
C VAL A 183 -14.68 -18.30 1.17
N GLU A 184 -13.87 -17.98 0.16
CA GLU A 184 -14.35 -17.26 -1.04
C GLU A 184 -14.94 -18.20 -2.09
N TYR A 185 -14.36 -19.39 -2.26
CA TYR A 185 -14.92 -20.46 -3.10
C TYR A 185 -14.39 -21.83 -2.66
N ILE A 186 -15.11 -22.88 -3.06
CA ILE A 186 -14.83 -24.26 -2.67
C ILE A 186 -13.72 -24.83 -3.57
N MET A 187 -12.70 -25.42 -2.95
CA MET A 187 -11.62 -26.14 -3.60
C MET A 187 -11.79 -27.65 -3.40
N GLU A 188 -11.94 -28.38 -4.50
CA GLU A 188 -12.01 -29.84 -4.45
C GLU A 188 -10.68 -30.43 -3.96
N GLY A 189 -10.74 -31.43 -3.08
CA GLY A 189 -9.54 -32.05 -2.48
C GLY A 189 -8.91 -31.28 -1.31
N VAL A 190 -9.50 -30.16 -0.90
CA VAL A 190 -9.01 -29.33 0.22
C VAL A 190 -10.05 -29.25 1.33
N VAL A 191 -9.62 -29.45 2.59
CA VAL A 191 -10.50 -29.27 3.75
C VAL A 191 -10.49 -27.80 4.16
N GLN A 192 -11.58 -27.07 3.89
CA GLN A 192 -11.66 -25.64 4.16
C GLN A 192 -12.47 -25.33 5.43
N GLY A 193 -11.84 -24.65 6.38
CA GLY A 193 -12.47 -24.12 7.58
C GLY A 193 -12.77 -22.62 7.44
N GLN A 194 -13.97 -22.21 7.84
CA GLN A 194 -14.32 -20.79 7.96
C GLN A 194 -14.33 -20.37 9.42
N LEU A 195 -13.69 -19.24 9.73
CA LEU A 195 -13.68 -18.66 11.06
C LEU A 195 -15.09 -18.17 11.43
N ASP A 196 -15.65 -18.70 12.51
CA ASP A 196 -16.90 -18.19 13.11
C ASP A 196 -16.64 -17.52 14.46
N THR A 197 -16.52 -16.20 14.41
CA THR A 197 -16.31 -15.37 15.61
C THR A 197 -17.54 -15.31 16.52
N LYS A 198 -18.75 -15.67 16.04
CA LYS A 198 -19.98 -15.64 16.85
C LYS A 198 -20.00 -16.70 17.93
N ILE A 199 -19.36 -17.84 17.68
CA ILE A 199 -19.19 -18.93 18.65
C ILE A 199 -17.87 -18.83 19.43
N GLY A 200 -17.13 -17.72 19.26
CA GLY A 200 -15.86 -17.47 19.94
C GLY A 200 -14.67 -18.28 19.42
N GLN A 201 -14.78 -18.88 18.22
CA GLN A 201 -13.69 -19.63 17.62
C GLN A 201 -12.58 -18.70 17.15
N THR A 202 -11.33 -19.04 17.46
CA THR A 202 -10.14 -18.27 17.08
C THR A 202 -9.27 -19.03 16.07
N TYR A 203 -8.35 -18.33 15.39
CA TYR A 203 -7.33 -18.96 14.54
C TYR A 203 -6.50 -20.00 15.30
N MET A 204 -6.26 -19.78 16.60
CA MET A 204 -5.52 -20.71 17.43
C MET A 204 -6.26 -22.02 17.66
N ASP A 205 -7.59 -21.99 17.75
CA ASP A 205 -8.41 -23.19 17.89
C ASP A 205 -8.38 -24.03 16.61
N PHE A 206 -8.41 -23.37 15.45
CA PHE A 206 -8.20 -24.01 14.16
C PHE A 206 -6.81 -24.63 14.07
N LEU A 207 -5.75 -23.88 14.35
CA LEU A 207 -4.38 -24.39 14.25
C LEU A 207 -4.17 -25.62 15.13
N LYS A 208 -4.60 -25.58 16.40
CA LYS A 208 -4.53 -26.76 17.29
C LYS A 208 -5.26 -27.98 16.73
N SER A 209 -6.37 -27.76 16.03
CA SER A 209 -7.18 -28.83 15.44
C SER A 209 -6.55 -29.39 14.18
N MET A 210 -6.04 -28.52 13.30
CA MET A 210 -5.31 -28.88 12.08
C MET A 210 -4.10 -29.76 12.39
N MET A 211 -3.34 -29.44 13.43
CA MET A 211 -2.18 -30.24 13.87
C MET A 211 -2.53 -31.67 14.33
N ARG A 212 -3.81 -31.98 14.53
CA ARG A 212 -4.31 -33.33 14.84
C ARG A 212 -5.00 -34.02 13.65
N GLN A 213 -4.97 -33.42 12.47
CA GLN A 213 -5.59 -33.94 11.26
C GLN A 213 -4.60 -34.58 10.29
N ASP A 214 -3.35 -34.83 10.72
CA ASP A 214 -2.30 -35.40 9.86
C ASP A 214 -2.12 -34.59 8.56
N THR A 215 -1.91 -33.28 8.72
CA THR A 215 -1.90 -32.31 7.62
C THR A 215 -0.49 -32.10 7.09
N ASP A 216 -0.33 -32.04 5.77
CA ASP A 216 0.95 -31.69 5.13
C ASP A 216 1.07 -30.18 4.88
N VAL A 217 -0.02 -29.56 4.43
CA VAL A 217 -0.07 -28.15 4.06
C VAL A 217 -1.18 -27.43 4.80
N ILE A 218 -0.82 -26.36 5.51
CA ILE A 218 -1.74 -25.50 6.23
C ILE A 218 -1.81 -24.14 5.53
N MET A 219 -3.02 -23.68 5.20
CA MET A 219 -3.24 -22.32 4.71
C MET A 219 -4.01 -21.50 5.75
N ILE A 220 -3.48 -20.35 6.11
CA ILE A 220 -4.10 -19.43 7.08
C ILE A 220 -4.37 -18.12 6.35
N GLY A 221 -5.62 -17.69 6.30
CA GLY A 221 -6.04 -16.52 5.53
C GLY A 221 -5.17 -15.29 5.80
N GLU A 222 -4.90 -14.99 7.07
CA GLU A 222 -3.94 -13.95 7.46
C GLU A 222 -3.41 -14.13 8.88
N ILE A 223 -2.17 -13.69 9.12
CA ILE A 223 -1.60 -13.61 10.46
C ILE A 223 -1.83 -12.19 11.00
N ARG A 224 -2.72 -12.07 12.00
CA ARG A 224 -3.14 -10.77 12.54
C ARG A 224 -2.29 -10.28 13.71
N ASP A 225 -1.83 -11.19 14.56
CA ASP A 225 -1.19 -10.90 15.84
C ASP A 225 -0.02 -11.83 16.14
N GLN A 226 0.69 -11.52 17.24
CA GLN A 226 1.84 -12.28 17.72
C GLN A 226 1.50 -13.74 18.03
N ILE A 227 0.35 -14.00 18.65
CA ILE A 227 -0.04 -15.35 19.09
C ILE A 227 -0.23 -16.25 17.87
N ALA A 228 -0.90 -15.74 16.83
CA ALA A 228 -1.03 -16.44 15.56
C ALA A 228 0.34 -16.66 14.90
N ALA A 229 1.22 -15.65 14.89
CA ALA A 229 2.55 -15.76 14.31
C ALA A 229 3.41 -16.83 15.01
N GLU A 230 3.40 -16.87 16.34
CA GLU A 230 4.10 -17.89 17.13
C GLU A 230 3.61 -19.30 16.80
N ALA A 231 2.29 -19.49 16.72
CA ALA A 231 1.71 -20.78 16.39
C ALA A 231 2.04 -21.26 14.98
N VAL A 232 2.05 -20.34 14.01
CA VAL A 232 2.52 -20.61 12.64
C VAL A 232 3.96 -21.09 12.66
N ILE A 233 4.84 -20.38 13.36
CA ILE A 233 6.26 -20.74 13.43
C ILE A 233 6.47 -22.10 14.08
N GLN A 234 5.77 -22.41 15.16
CA GLN A 234 5.85 -23.73 15.80
C GLN A 234 5.34 -24.84 14.86
N SER A 235 4.28 -24.57 14.11
CA SER A 235 3.77 -25.51 13.11
C SER A 235 4.77 -25.74 11.97
N ALA A 236 5.49 -24.69 11.54
CA ALA A 236 6.54 -24.82 10.53
C ALA A 236 7.77 -25.59 11.05
N LEU A 237 8.19 -25.37 12.30
CA LEU A 237 9.28 -26.10 12.94
C LEU A 237 9.02 -27.60 13.07
N THR A 238 7.75 -28.00 13.17
CA THR A 238 7.34 -29.41 13.21
C THR A 238 7.24 -30.06 11.84
N GLY A 239 7.66 -29.36 10.77
CA GLY A 239 7.76 -29.91 9.42
C GLY A 239 6.58 -29.61 8.51
N HIS A 240 5.63 -28.77 8.91
CA HIS A 240 4.49 -28.41 8.08
C HIS A 240 4.85 -27.33 7.07
N LYS A 241 4.23 -27.38 5.88
CA LYS A 241 4.23 -26.25 4.95
C LYS A 241 3.10 -25.31 5.31
N ILE A 242 3.42 -24.01 5.43
CA ILE A 242 2.42 -23.01 5.79
C ILE A 242 2.36 -21.92 4.74
N LEU A 243 1.15 -21.65 4.25
CA LEU A 243 0.84 -20.55 3.36
C LEU A 243 0.02 -19.52 4.13
N SER A 244 0.45 -18.26 4.17
CA SER A 244 -0.34 -17.21 4.81
C SER A 244 -0.14 -15.83 4.19
N THR A 245 -0.87 -14.85 4.70
CA THR A 245 -0.79 -13.47 4.23
C THR A 245 -0.50 -12.45 5.31
N PHE A 246 0.07 -11.33 4.86
CA PHE A 246 0.21 -10.09 5.61
C PHE A 246 -0.32 -8.90 4.81
N HIS A 247 -0.53 -7.78 5.52
CA HIS A 247 -0.78 -6.47 4.94
C HIS A 247 0.46 -5.58 5.13
N THR A 248 1.58 -5.96 4.51
CA THR A 248 2.77 -5.10 4.35
C THR A 248 2.90 -4.67 2.90
N GLU A 249 3.63 -3.59 2.65
CA GLU A 249 3.74 -3.05 1.30
C GLU A 249 4.76 -3.77 0.43
N ASP A 250 5.80 -4.34 1.04
CA ASP A 250 6.90 -5.03 0.38
C ASP A 250 7.38 -6.26 1.18
N THR A 251 8.38 -6.95 0.64
CA THR A 251 8.89 -8.21 1.20
C THR A 251 9.66 -8.01 2.50
N THR A 252 10.49 -6.97 2.61
CA THR A 252 11.27 -6.69 3.83
C THR A 252 10.38 -6.17 4.96
N GLY A 253 9.30 -5.45 4.66
CA GLY A 253 8.30 -5.05 5.63
C GLY A 253 7.63 -6.24 6.32
N ALA A 254 7.48 -7.39 5.65
CA ALA A 254 6.97 -8.61 6.28
C ALA A 254 7.95 -9.17 7.31
N LEU A 255 9.25 -9.14 7.03
CA LEU A 255 10.29 -9.58 7.97
C LEU A 255 10.30 -8.69 9.23
N LEU A 256 10.28 -7.37 9.03
CA LEU A 256 10.21 -6.43 10.14
C LEU A 256 8.93 -6.60 10.96
N ARG A 257 7.79 -6.85 10.32
CA ARG A 257 6.53 -7.10 11.02
C ARG A 257 6.61 -8.31 11.95
N LEU A 258 7.29 -9.40 11.55
CA LEU A 258 7.52 -10.54 12.43
C LEU A 258 8.41 -10.16 13.62
N MET A 259 9.49 -9.40 13.38
CA MET A 259 10.36 -8.90 14.46
C MET A 259 9.62 -7.97 15.43
N ASP A 260 8.78 -7.07 14.91
CA ASP A 260 7.97 -6.13 15.68
C ASP A 260 6.89 -6.84 16.49
N MET A 261 6.38 -7.97 16.00
CA MET A 261 5.51 -8.88 16.75
C MET A 261 6.26 -9.64 17.86
N GLY A 262 7.57 -9.47 17.99
CA GLY A 262 8.37 -10.12 19.03
C GLY A 262 8.84 -11.53 18.67
N ILE A 263 8.70 -11.94 17.41
CA ILE A 263 9.24 -13.22 16.95
C ILE A 263 10.77 -13.14 16.90
N ASP A 264 11.43 -14.12 17.52
CA ASP A 264 12.89 -14.22 17.51
C ASP A 264 13.45 -14.35 16.07
N THR A 265 14.52 -13.61 15.78
CA THR A 265 15.16 -13.60 14.46
C THR A 265 15.68 -14.96 14.03
N PHE A 266 16.08 -15.81 14.99
CA PHE A 266 16.46 -17.20 14.73
C PHE A 266 15.27 -18.04 14.25
N LEU A 267 14.09 -17.83 14.81
CA LEU A 267 12.88 -18.54 14.38
C LEU A 267 12.46 -18.09 12.98
N ILE A 268 12.54 -16.79 12.69
CA ILE A 268 12.25 -16.26 11.35
C ILE A 268 13.23 -16.87 10.33
N SER A 269 14.53 -16.81 10.60
CA SER A 269 15.54 -17.28 9.65
C SER A 269 15.50 -18.79 9.39
N SER A 270 15.04 -19.59 10.36
CA SER A 270 14.96 -21.05 10.26
C SER A 270 13.65 -21.55 9.65
N THR A 271 12.53 -20.84 9.79
CA THR A 271 11.21 -21.32 9.35
C THR A 271 10.68 -20.65 8.09
N LEU A 272 11.05 -19.39 7.83
CA LEU A 272 10.55 -18.65 6.68
C LEU A 272 11.35 -19.01 5.43
N VAL A 273 10.63 -19.43 4.38
CA VAL A 273 11.24 -19.86 3.11
C VAL A 273 11.24 -18.70 2.12
N SER A 274 10.12 -18.00 2.02
CA SER A 274 9.98 -16.88 1.10
C SER A 274 8.91 -15.88 1.53
N VAL A 275 9.05 -14.67 1.02
CA VAL A 275 8.02 -13.63 1.07
C VAL A 275 7.77 -13.14 -0.35
N MET A 276 6.52 -13.12 -0.79
CA MET A 276 6.08 -12.53 -2.05
C MET A 276 5.25 -11.28 -1.77
N ALA A 277 5.73 -10.10 -2.17
CA ALA A 277 4.92 -8.90 -2.21
C ALA A 277 4.25 -8.73 -3.57
N GLN A 278 2.98 -8.31 -3.57
CA GLN A 278 2.18 -8.25 -4.80
C GLN A 278 1.27 -7.00 -4.87
N ARG A 279 1.12 -6.48 -6.09
CA ARG A 279 0.09 -5.51 -6.49
C ARG A 279 -0.58 -5.97 -7.78
N LEU A 280 -1.78 -5.44 -8.08
CA LEU A 280 -2.43 -5.63 -9.37
C LEU A 280 -2.35 -4.35 -10.19
N VAL A 281 -1.84 -4.46 -11.42
CA VAL A 281 -1.89 -3.41 -12.44
C VAL A 281 -2.95 -3.76 -13.48
N ARG A 282 -3.54 -2.75 -14.10
CA ARG A 282 -4.47 -2.96 -15.21
C ARG A 282 -3.72 -3.36 -16.49
N VAL A 283 -4.31 -4.25 -17.27
CA VAL A 283 -3.76 -4.71 -18.55
C VAL A 283 -4.22 -3.78 -19.67
N LEU A 284 -3.29 -3.34 -20.52
CA LEU A 284 -3.59 -2.50 -21.68
C LEU A 284 -4.55 -3.20 -22.63
N CYS A 285 -5.54 -2.46 -23.13
CA CYS A 285 -6.47 -2.98 -24.10
C CYS A 285 -5.74 -3.30 -25.42
N LYS A 286 -5.73 -4.59 -25.80
CA LYS A 286 -5.05 -5.05 -27.02
C LYS A 286 -5.57 -4.42 -28.31
N ARG A 287 -6.80 -3.89 -28.32
CA ARG A 287 -7.41 -3.26 -29.49
C ARG A 287 -6.99 -1.81 -29.71
N CYS A 288 -6.79 -1.04 -28.63
CA CYS A 288 -6.56 0.40 -28.72
C CYS A 288 -5.22 0.87 -28.18
N ARG A 289 -4.40 0.01 -27.56
CA ARG A 289 -3.06 0.41 -27.10
C ARG A 289 -2.25 0.95 -28.28
N ARG A 290 -1.49 2.02 -28.05
CA ARG A 290 -0.67 2.69 -29.08
C ARG A 290 0.78 2.75 -28.63
N PRO A 291 1.76 2.46 -29.51
CA PRO A 291 3.16 2.68 -29.17
C PRO A 291 3.43 4.18 -29.01
N TYR A 292 4.19 4.56 -27.99
CA TYR A 292 4.66 5.92 -27.79
C TYR A 292 6.10 5.92 -27.29
N LEU A 293 6.75 7.07 -27.38
CA LEU A 293 8.04 7.30 -26.77
C LEU A 293 7.79 7.93 -25.39
N PRO A 294 8.11 7.24 -24.27
CA PRO A 294 7.97 7.82 -22.94
C PRO A 294 8.82 9.08 -22.80
N ASP A 295 8.29 10.07 -22.10
CA ASP A 295 9.08 11.24 -21.75
C ASP A 295 10.18 10.89 -20.72
N GLN A 296 11.25 11.69 -20.69
CA GLN A 296 12.39 11.42 -19.80
C GLN A 296 12.02 11.51 -18.32
N ARG A 297 11.02 12.30 -17.94
CA ARG A 297 10.60 12.48 -16.55
C ARG A 297 9.91 11.23 -16.02
N LEU A 298 9.04 10.64 -16.84
CA LEU A 298 8.36 9.38 -16.56
C LEU A 298 9.37 8.26 -16.41
N LEU A 299 10.40 8.21 -17.25
CA LEU A 299 11.49 7.23 -17.16
C LEU A 299 12.35 7.44 -15.90
N ALA A 300 12.65 8.69 -15.55
CA ALA A 300 13.39 9.03 -14.33
C ALA A 300 12.67 8.53 -13.07
N CYS A 301 11.32 8.51 -13.05
CA CYS A 301 10.54 7.95 -11.94
C CYS A 301 10.81 6.45 -11.69
N PHE A 302 11.32 5.72 -12.69
CA PHE A 302 11.67 4.31 -12.54
C PHE A 302 13.08 4.09 -11.98
N ASN A 303 13.94 5.12 -11.99
CA ASN A 303 15.34 5.05 -11.58
C ASN A 303 16.10 3.90 -12.26
N ILE A 304 16.00 3.83 -13.59
CA ILE A 304 16.70 2.83 -14.41
C ILE A 304 18.00 3.46 -14.88
N GLY A 305 19.13 2.82 -14.56
CA GLY A 305 20.47 3.43 -14.69
C GLY A 305 20.85 3.77 -16.13
N SER A 306 20.54 2.88 -17.06
CA SER A 306 20.67 3.11 -18.49
C SER A 306 19.54 2.38 -19.24
N MET A 307 19.05 2.99 -20.31
CA MET A 307 18.02 2.41 -21.16
C MET A 307 18.21 2.87 -22.60
N ASP A 308 18.38 1.91 -23.52
CA ASP A 308 18.20 2.22 -24.94
C ASP A 308 16.71 2.22 -25.28
N LEU A 309 16.10 3.41 -25.37
CA LEU A 309 14.69 3.56 -25.74
C LEU A 309 14.36 2.99 -27.11
N LYS A 310 15.35 2.79 -28.00
CA LYS A 310 15.11 2.17 -29.31
C LYS A 310 14.95 0.65 -29.20
N SER A 311 15.41 0.05 -28.12
CA SER A 311 15.33 -1.39 -27.89
C SER A 311 13.97 -1.84 -27.38
N PHE A 312 13.08 -0.91 -26.99
CA PHE A 312 11.78 -1.24 -26.40
C PHE A 312 10.63 -0.48 -27.06
N THR A 313 9.48 -1.14 -27.22
CA THR A 313 8.24 -0.49 -27.63
C THR A 313 7.33 -0.38 -26.42
N ILE A 314 7.19 0.83 -25.87
CA ILE A 314 6.28 1.11 -24.76
C ILE A 314 4.93 1.55 -25.32
N TYR A 315 3.86 1.18 -24.63
CA TYR A 315 2.49 1.45 -25.05
C TYR A 315 1.75 2.31 -24.04
N GLU A 316 0.92 3.23 -24.54
CA GLU A 316 0.00 4.04 -23.75
C GLU A 316 -1.45 3.55 -23.89
N ALA A 317 -2.27 3.95 -22.92
CA ALA A 317 -3.71 3.68 -22.89
C ALA A 317 -4.49 4.74 -23.67
N VAL A 318 -5.20 4.34 -24.72
CA VAL A 318 -5.99 5.27 -25.57
C VAL A 318 -7.48 5.29 -25.20
N GLY A 319 -8.11 4.11 -25.15
CA GLY A 319 -9.56 3.97 -24.97
C GLY A 319 -10.30 3.64 -26.26
N CYS A 320 -11.25 2.71 -26.17
CA CYS A 320 -12.20 2.35 -27.23
C CYS A 320 -13.43 1.69 -26.61
N ASP A 321 -14.44 1.37 -27.41
CA ASP A 321 -15.68 0.74 -26.92
C ASP A 321 -15.44 -0.60 -26.22
N ASP A 322 -14.47 -1.39 -26.68
CA ASP A 322 -14.17 -2.73 -26.10
C ASP A 322 -13.65 -2.66 -24.66
N CYS A 323 -13.04 -1.53 -24.27
CA CYS A 323 -12.54 -1.28 -22.92
C CYS A 323 -13.34 -0.19 -22.17
N GLY A 324 -14.49 0.22 -22.73
CA GLY A 324 -15.32 1.29 -22.19
C GLY A 324 -14.59 2.62 -22.05
N GLY A 325 -13.76 2.96 -23.04
CA GLY A 325 -13.02 4.23 -23.09
C GLY A 325 -11.81 4.33 -22.15
N THR A 326 -11.50 3.30 -21.36
CA THR A 326 -10.44 3.43 -20.34
C THR A 326 -9.03 3.14 -20.82
N GLY A 327 -8.91 2.44 -21.96
CA GLY A 327 -7.63 1.96 -22.48
C GLY A 327 -7.10 0.70 -21.78
N PHE A 328 -7.83 0.16 -20.81
CA PHE A 328 -7.46 -1.04 -20.05
C PHE A 328 -8.59 -2.07 -19.98
N LYS A 329 -8.24 -3.35 -19.93
CA LYS A 329 -9.19 -4.46 -19.80
C LYS A 329 -8.56 -5.62 -19.04
N GLY A 330 -9.01 -5.85 -17.81
CA GLY A 330 -8.47 -6.86 -16.92
C GLY A 330 -7.27 -6.37 -16.12
N ARG A 331 -6.71 -7.27 -15.31
CA ARG A 331 -5.61 -6.99 -14.38
C ARG A 331 -4.59 -8.14 -14.37
N ILE A 332 -3.36 -7.82 -14.01
CA ILE A 332 -2.27 -8.78 -13.84
C ILE A 332 -1.44 -8.41 -12.60
N GLY A 333 -0.84 -9.41 -11.95
CA GLY A 333 0.03 -9.19 -10.81
C GLY A 333 1.37 -8.58 -11.21
N ILE A 334 1.92 -7.71 -10.36
CA ILE A 334 3.34 -7.39 -10.30
C ILE A 334 3.88 -7.88 -8.96
N HIS A 335 5.06 -8.48 -8.97
CA HIS A 335 5.56 -9.29 -7.87
C HIS A 335 7.00 -8.95 -7.53
N GLU A 336 7.28 -8.95 -6.23
CA GLU A 336 8.62 -8.98 -5.66
C GLU A 336 8.71 -10.25 -4.83
N LEU A 337 9.65 -11.15 -5.16
CA LEU A 337 9.80 -12.46 -4.53
C LEU A 337 11.14 -12.55 -3.81
N LEU A 338 11.10 -12.47 -2.48
CA LEU A 338 12.26 -12.63 -1.63
C LEU A 338 12.44 -14.09 -1.23
N LEU A 339 13.58 -14.66 -1.62
CA LEU A 339 14.03 -15.98 -1.20
C LEU A 339 14.99 -15.84 -0.01
N LEU A 340 14.77 -16.60 1.06
CA LEU A 340 15.64 -16.56 2.24
C LEU A 340 16.85 -17.50 2.07
N ASN A 341 17.86 -17.02 1.35
CA ASN A 341 19.18 -17.65 1.31
C ASN A 341 20.02 -17.31 2.57
N ASP A 342 21.22 -17.88 2.67
CA ASP A 342 22.07 -17.70 3.87
C ASP A 342 22.47 -16.24 4.11
N ASP A 343 22.77 -15.46 3.06
CA ASP A 343 23.07 -14.02 3.20
C ASP A 343 21.90 -13.24 3.83
N ILE A 344 20.66 -13.57 3.44
CA ILE A 344 19.45 -12.95 4.00
C ILE A 344 19.20 -13.43 5.43
N ARG A 345 19.42 -14.72 5.71
CA ARG A 345 19.33 -15.25 7.06
C ARG A 345 20.31 -14.57 8.00
N ASP A 346 21.55 -14.39 7.58
CA ASP A 346 22.58 -13.67 8.36
C ASP A 346 22.20 -12.20 8.57
N ALA A 347 21.63 -11.55 7.56
CA ALA A 347 21.13 -10.18 7.68
C ALA A 347 19.97 -10.07 8.70
N ILE A 348 19.07 -11.05 8.72
CA ILE A 348 17.96 -11.15 9.70
C ILE A 348 18.51 -11.38 11.10
N LEU A 349 19.45 -12.33 11.28
CA LEU A 349 20.08 -12.63 12.56
C LEU A 349 20.83 -11.42 13.13
N ALA A 350 21.50 -10.65 12.26
CA ALA A 350 22.18 -9.42 12.62
C ALA A 350 21.25 -8.22 12.82
N ARG A 351 19.92 -8.39 12.69
CA ARG A 351 18.90 -7.32 12.81
C ARG A 351 19.21 -6.11 11.92
N LYS A 352 19.66 -6.36 10.69
CA LYS A 352 19.91 -5.30 9.70
C LYS A 352 18.63 -4.53 9.38
N THR A 353 18.78 -3.28 8.93
CA THR A 353 17.63 -2.45 8.53
C THR A 353 16.97 -2.98 7.25
N SER A 354 15.72 -2.59 6.99
CA SER A 354 15.00 -2.96 5.76
C SER A 354 15.82 -2.65 4.49
N SER A 355 16.42 -1.46 4.42
CA SER A 355 17.23 -1.04 3.27
C SER A 355 18.48 -1.92 3.09
N GLN A 356 19.13 -2.32 4.18
CA GLN A 356 20.28 -3.21 4.14
C GLN A 356 19.91 -4.63 3.71
N ILE A 357 18.79 -5.18 4.23
CA ILE A 357 18.29 -6.50 3.81
C ILE A 357 17.91 -6.46 2.33
N ARG A 358 17.19 -5.42 1.89
CA ARG A 358 16.82 -5.24 0.48
C ARG A 358 18.04 -5.14 -0.42
N PHE A 359 19.07 -4.40 -0.02
CA PHE A 359 20.33 -4.33 -0.77
C PHE A 359 20.97 -5.71 -0.93
N VAL A 360 21.11 -6.47 0.16
CA VAL A 360 21.63 -7.85 0.11
C VAL A 360 20.74 -8.74 -0.79
N ALA A 361 19.41 -8.58 -0.71
CA ALA A 361 18.49 -9.36 -1.53
C ALA A 361 18.63 -9.06 -3.02
N ARG A 362 18.80 -7.78 -3.38
CA ARG A 362 19.02 -7.35 -4.76
C ARG A 362 20.35 -7.87 -5.30
N GLU A 363 21.42 -7.74 -4.53
CA GLU A 363 22.78 -8.10 -4.98
C GLU A 363 23.06 -9.60 -4.94
N LYS A 364 22.59 -10.31 -3.91
CA LYS A 364 22.95 -11.71 -3.63
C LYS A 364 21.85 -12.70 -3.94
N ALA A 365 20.58 -12.32 -3.77
CA ALA A 365 19.43 -13.19 -4.02
C ALA A 365 18.74 -12.92 -5.37
N GLY A 366 19.21 -11.93 -6.15
CA GLY A 366 18.62 -11.59 -7.45
C GLY A 366 17.20 -11.03 -7.32
N LEU A 367 16.85 -10.41 -6.19
CA LEU A 367 15.53 -9.81 -5.97
C LEU A 367 15.24 -8.80 -7.07
N THR A 368 14.15 -9.03 -7.80
CA THR A 368 13.54 -8.05 -8.70
C THR A 368 12.42 -7.38 -7.94
N SER A 369 12.45 -6.05 -7.86
CA SER A 369 11.43 -5.29 -7.16
C SER A 369 10.12 -5.23 -7.93
N MET A 370 9.04 -4.87 -7.26
CA MET A 370 7.73 -4.73 -7.93
C MET A 370 7.78 -3.66 -9.04
N ARG A 371 8.60 -2.62 -8.87
CA ARG A 371 8.81 -1.58 -9.90
C ARG A 371 9.52 -2.16 -11.13
N GLU A 372 10.58 -2.93 -10.92
CA GLU A 372 11.36 -3.58 -11.98
C GLU A 372 10.54 -4.64 -12.73
N ASP A 373 9.78 -5.49 -12.02
CA ASP A 373 8.88 -6.47 -12.62
C ASP A 373 7.72 -5.79 -13.38
N GLY A 374 7.21 -4.67 -12.85
CA GLY A 374 6.27 -3.80 -13.55
C GLY A 374 6.87 -3.25 -14.84
N PHE A 375 8.08 -2.68 -14.76
CA PHE A 375 8.80 -2.13 -15.92
C PHE A 375 8.99 -3.20 -17.00
N TYR A 376 9.46 -4.39 -16.63
CA TYR A 376 9.55 -5.54 -17.53
C TYR A 376 8.22 -5.82 -18.25
N LYS A 377 7.09 -5.80 -17.55
CA LYS A 377 5.76 -5.99 -18.18
C LYS A 377 5.35 -4.84 -19.09
N ALA A 378 5.78 -3.61 -18.81
CA ALA A 378 5.56 -2.47 -19.70
C ALA A 378 6.35 -2.61 -21.01
N THR A 379 7.59 -3.13 -20.98
CA THR A 379 8.36 -3.40 -22.20
C THR A 379 7.74 -4.52 -23.06
N GLN A 380 6.97 -5.42 -22.45
CA GLN A 380 6.15 -6.42 -23.15
C GLN A 380 4.79 -5.86 -23.65
N GLY A 381 4.49 -4.58 -23.39
CA GLY A 381 3.22 -3.94 -23.75
C GLY A 381 2.00 -4.48 -22.98
N ILE A 382 2.21 -5.12 -21.82
CA ILE A 382 1.14 -5.70 -20.99
C ILE A 382 0.42 -4.61 -20.19
N THR A 383 1.17 -3.67 -19.61
CA THR A 383 0.67 -2.51 -18.85
C THR A 383 1.35 -1.23 -19.32
N SER A 384 0.89 -0.07 -18.88
CA SER A 384 1.58 1.20 -19.10
C SER A 384 2.50 1.56 -17.92
N LEU A 385 3.44 2.47 -18.14
CA LEU A 385 4.35 2.99 -17.12
C LEU A 385 3.60 3.75 -16.02
N GLU A 386 2.63 4.58 -16.41
CA GLU A 386 1.80 5.38 -15.50
C GLU A 386 0.99 4.47 -14.56
N GLU A 387 0.51 3.34 -15.06
CA GLU A 387 -0.25 2.39 -14.26
C GLU A 387 0.60 1.72 -13.18
N ILE A 388 1.88 1.49 -13.45
CA ILE A 388 2.83 0.95 -12.46
C ILE A 388 3.07 1.98 -11.36
N LEU A 389 3.37 3.23 -11.73
CA LEU A 389 3.59 4.32 -10.78
C LEU A 389 2.34 4.63 -9.93
N ARG A 390 1.15 4.35 -10.45
CA ARG A 390 -0.10 4.47 -9.69
C ARG A 390 -0.18 3.51 -8.50
N VAL A 391 0.40 2.30 -8.60
CA VAL A 391 0.22 1.24 -7.61
C VAL A 391 1.46 0.94 -6.76
N VAL A 392 2.66 1.24 -7.28
CA VAL A 392 3.93 1.01 -6.58
C VAL A 392 4.30 2.24 -5.77
N PHE A 393 4.55 2.04 -4.47
CA PHE A 393 4.98 3.11 -3.57
C PHE A 393 6.49 3.35 -3.70
N HIS A 394 6.93 4.61 -3.62
CA HIS A 394 8.31 5.01 -3.96
C HIS A 394 9.37 4.56 -2.94
N ASN A 395 8.97 4.14 -1.72
CA ASN A 395 9.88 3.85 -0.62
C ASN A 395 10.55 2.47 -0.67
N GLN A 396 10.57 1.86 -1.86
CA GLN A 396 11.40 0.69 -2.13
C GLN A 396 12.83 1.21 -2.28
N GLY A 397 13.78 0.78 -1.45
CA GLY A 397 15.20 1.21 -1.48
C GLY A 397 15.96 0.95 -2.79
N ASP A 398 15.25 0.66 -3.87
CA ASP A 398 15.73 0.54 -5.25
C ASP A 398 16.21 1.88 -5.82
N THR A 399 15.75 3.02 -5.27
CA THR A 399 16.20 4.34 -5.71
C THR A 399 17.70 4.56 -5.48
N ILE A 400 18.28 3.82 -4.53
CA ILE A 400 19.71 3.92 -4.16
C ILE A 400 20.58 3.07 -5.10
N TYR A 401 20.02 2.02 -5.73
CA TYR A 401 20.76 1.05 -6.54
C TYR A 401 20.05 0.80 -7.88
N PRO A 402 20.14 1.76 -8.82
CA PRO A 402 19.56 1.62 -10.14
C PRO A 402 20.20 0.43 -10.88
N ARG A 403 19.40 -0.32 -11.63
CA ARG A 403 19.87 -1.32 -12.61
C ARG A 403 19.61 -0.82 -14.02
N ALA A 404 20.43 -1.26 -14.97
CA ALA A 404 20.15 -1.05 -16.39
C ALA A 404 18.87 -1.79 -16.82
N ALA A 405 18.19 -1.28 -17.85
CA ALA A 405 16.98 -1.90 -18.38
C ALA A 405 17.23 -3.34 -18.83
N GLU A 406 18.37 -3.59 -19.47
CA GLU A 406 18.78 -4.89 -19.99
C GLU A 406 19.01 -5.89 -18.86
N ASP A 407 19.55 -5.46 -17.72
CA ASP A 407 19.77 -6.30 -16.55
C ASP A 407 18.45 -6.67 -15.87
N ILE A 408 17.51 -5.72 -15.77
CA ILE A 408 16.16 -5.98 -15.24
C ILE A 408 15.47 -7.06 -16.08
N ILE A 409 15.54 -6.93 -17.41
CA ILE A 409 14.95 -7.90 -18.34
C ILE A 409 15.63 -9.26 -18.21
N ALA A 410 16.97 -9.29 -18.16
CA ALA A 410 17.72 -10.52 -17.97
C ALA A 410 17.30 -11.24 -16.68
N LEU A 411 17.21 -10.52 -15.55
CA LEU A 411 16.76 -11.06 -14.27
C LEU A 411 15.34 -11.63 -14.35
N CYS A 412 14.39 -10.88 -14.94
CA CYS A 412 13.01 -11.33 -15.09
C CYS A 412 12.89 -12.61 -15.93
N GLU A 413 13.73 -12.75 -16.94
CA GLU A 413 13.79 -13.92 -17.83
C GLU A 413 14.62 -15.09 -17.28
N GLY A 414 15.31 -14.90 -16.15
CA GLY A 414 16.16 -15.92 -15.54
C GLY A 414 17.54 -16.04 -16.20
N ARG A 415 17.96 -15.03 -16.96
CA ARG A 415 19.30 -14.89 -17.51
C ARG A 415 20.20 -14.19 -16.50
N LYS A 416 21.51 -14.48 -16.54
CA LYS A 416 22.47 -13.70 -15.76
C LYS A 416 22.56 -12.28 -16.34
N PRO A 417 22.53 -11.23 -15.52
CA PRO A 417 22.86 -9.87 -15.95
C PRO A 417 24.23 -9.86 -16.64
N ALA A 418 24.50 -8.82 -17.44
CA ALA A 418 25.89 -8.58 -17.84
C ALA A 418 26.75 -8.44 -16.56
N ALA A 419 28.02 -8.85 -16.62
CA ALA A 419 28.93 -8.63 -15.49
C ALA A 419 28.75 -7.18 -15.03
N PRO A 420 28.61 -6.91 -13.72
CA PRO A 420 28.19 -5.61 -13.23
C PRO A 420 29.03 -4.57 -13.95
N SER A 421 28.40 -3.76 -14.82
CA SER A 421 28.98 -2.46 -15.13
C SER A 421 29.25 -1.91 -13.74
N GLU A 422 30.51 -1.61 -13.43
CA GLU A 422 30.91 -1.02 -12.15
C GLU A 422 29.73 -0.16 -11.71
N LEU A 423 29.06 -0.56 -10.62
CA LEU A 423 28.04 0.28 -10.01
C LEU A 423 28.83 1.53 -9.70
N ILE A 424 28.84 2.51 -10.61
CA ILE A 424 29.44 3.80 -10.38
C ILE A 424 28.55 4.30 -9.27
N PRO A 425 29.02 4.33 -8.00
CA PRO A 425 28.34 5.17 -7.04
C PRO A 425 28.38 6.52 -7.73
N VAL A 426 27.23 7.16 -7.96
CA VAL A 426 27.26 8.53 -8.46
C VAL A 426 28.15 9.28 -7.47
N GLY A 427 29.38 9.55 -7.92
CA GLY A 427 30.43 10.03 -7.07
C GLY A 427 30.09 11.46 -6.77
N VAL A 428 29.97 11.77 -5.49
CA VAL A 428 30.08 13.12 -4.97
C VAL A 428 31.37 13.70 -5.54
N GLN A 429 31.30 14.44 -6.64
CA GLN A 429 32.43 15.18 -7.17
C GLN A 429 32.52 16.47 -6.37
N ASP A 430 33.62 16.62 -5.63
CA ASP A 430 34.06 17.86 -5.02
C ASP A 430 34.11 18.99 -6.06
N MET A 431 33.02 19.75 -6.15
CA MET A 431 32.99 21.02 -6.84
C MET A 431 33.32 22.10 -5.83
N ASN A 432 34.58 22.57 -5.83
CA ASN A 432 34.95 23.77 -5.09
C ASN A 432 34.05 24.94 -5.52
N PRO A 433 33.49 25.70 -4.57
CA PRO A 433 32.60 26.82 -4.91
C PRO A 433 33.40 27.97 -5.55
N PRO A 434 32.87 28.66 -6.58
CA PRO A 434 33.39 29.95 -6.99
C PRO A 434 33.10 31.03 -5.95
N GLU A 435 34.01 31.99 -5.83
CA GLU A 435 34.00 33.07 -4.84
C GLU A 435 32.74 33.96 -4.89
N GLU A 436 32.32 34.36 -3.69
CA GLU A 436 31.14 35.14 -3.35
C GLU A 436 31.08 36.52 -4.03
N GLU A 437 29.90 36.92 -4.51
CA GLU A 437 29.52 38.34 -4.61
C GLU A 437 28.25 38.57 -3.79
N LYS A 438 28.44 39.10 -2.56
CA LYS A 438 27.37 39.41 -1.60
C LYS A 438 26.67 40.72 -1.98
N VAL A 439 25.36 40.67 -2.23
CA VAL A 439 24.49 41.85 -2.17
C VAL A 439 23.70 41.80 -0.86
N PRO A 440 23.76 42.81 0.02
CA PRO A 440 23.03 42.76 1.29
C PRO A 440 21.60 43.26 1.08
N VAL A 441 20.61 42.44 1.45
CA VAL A 441 19.25 42.93 1.73
C VAL A 441 19.09 42.96 3.24
N SER A 442 19.08 44.16 3.81
CA SER A 442 18.84 44.39 5.23
C SER A 442 17.37 44.16 5.57
N ILE A 443 17.06 43.26 6.50
CA ILE A 443 15.74 43.17 7.13
C ILE A 443 15.89 43.52 8.61
N ARG A 444 15.18 44.55 9.05
CA ARG A 444 15.05 44.93 10.47
C ARG A 444 14.23 43.86 11.19
N VAL A 445 14.81 43.24 12.21
CA VAL A 445 14.09 42.39 13.17
C VAL A 445 13.62 43.26 14.31
N THR A 446 12.31 43.44 14.46
CA THR A 446 11.71 43.96 15.69
C THR A 446 11.56 42.81 16.68
N GLU A 447 12.12 42.99 17.87
CA GLU A 447 11.91 42.10 19.02
C GLU A 447 10.43 42.08 19.41
N SER A 448 9.78 40.91 19.30
CA SER A 448 8.76 40.36 20.21
C SER A 448 7.71 39.51 19.48
N ALA A 449 7.37 38.38 20.10
CA ALA A 449 6.36 37.38 19.74
C ALA A 449 6.65 36.52 18.49
N PHE A 450 6.75 35.20 18.70
CA PHE A 450 6.74 34.23 17.61
C PHE A 450 5.40 34.35 16.86
N PRO A 451 5.38 34.61 15.55
CA PRO A 451 4.13 34.68 14.81
C PRO A 451 3.57 33.27 14.65
N GLU A 452 2.44 32.97 15.29
CA GLU A 452 1.62 31.84 14.87
C GLU A 452 1.05 32.16 13.48
N GLY A 453 1.26 31.26 12.51
CA GLY A 453 0.82 31.47 11.14
C GLY A 453 1.87 31.10 10.09
N GLU A 454 1.74 31.68 8.91
CA GLU A 454 2.66 31.48 7.79
C GLU A 454 3.96 32.26 8.01
N ALA A 455 5.09 31.55 7.99
CA ALA A 455 6.41 32.12 8.22
C ALA A 455 7.18 32.38 6.92
N TYR A 456 6.94 31.57 5.87
CA TYR A 456 7.64 31.70 4.59
C TYR A 456 6.85 30.98 3.48
N ARG A 457 6.88 31.50 2.25
CA ARG A 457 6.25 30.87 1.07
C ARG A 457 7.11 31.11 -0.16
N VAL A 458 7.32 30.06 -0.95
CA VAL A 458 7.99 30.15 -2.26
C VAL A 458 7.16 29.38 -3.29
N ARG A 459 7.01 29.98 -4.48
CA ARG A 459 6.24 29.40 -5.59
C ARG A 459 7.16 28.97 -6.71
N PHE A 460 6.93 27.77 -7.24
CA PHE A 460 7.68 27.20 -8.34
C PHE A 460 6.74 26.85 -9.49
N GLU A 461 7.22 27.01 -10.73
CA GLU A 461 6.65 26.31 -11.88
C GLU A 461 7.04 24.84 -11.81
N THR A 462 6.07 23.93 -11.86
CA THR A 462 6.36 22.49 -11.73
C THR A 462 7.27 21.99 -12.86
N SER A 463 7.15 22.61 -14.04
CA SER A 463 7.95 22.31 -15.21
C SER A 463 9.42 22.71 -15.06
N ALA A 464 9.72 23.73 -14.24
CA ALA A 464 11.04 24.33 -14.04
C ALA A 464 11.69 24.00 -12.69
N VAL A 465 11.03 23.23 -11.81
CA VAL A 465 11.50 22.94 -10.45
C VAL A 465 12.93 22.36 -10.38
N GLU A 466 13.35 21.57 -11.37
CA GLU A 466 14.70 21.00 -11.46
C GLU A 466 15.79 22.05 -11.73
N THR A 467 15.40 23.19 -12.30
CA THR A 467 16.29 24.34 -12.55
C THR A 467 16.20 25.41 -11.46
N GLU A 468 15.23 25.31 -10.55
CA GLU A 468 15.00 26.25 -9.45
C GLU A 468 15.59 25.76 -8.12
N ILE A 469 16.72 25.03 -8.17
CA ILE A 469 17.41 24.48 -6.98
C ILE A 469 17.69 25.57 -5.95
N GLN A 470 18.12 26.76 -6.40
CA GLN A 470 18.41 27.87 -5.51
C GLN A 470 17.18 28.30 -4.70
N GLY A 471 15.99 28.33 -5.31
CA GLY A 471 14.76 28.69 -4.59
C GLY A 471 14.35 27.65 -3.55
N ILE A 472 14.66 26.37 -3.78
CA ILE A 472 14.43 25.28 -2.82
C ILE A 472 15.44 25.37 -1.67
N MET A 473 16.70 25.69 -1.97
CA MET A 473 17.75 25.93 -0.98
C MET A 473 17.44 27.16 -0.12
N ASP A 474 16.98 28.27 -0.70
CA ASP A 474 16.56 29.46 0.03
C ASP A 474 15.38 29.14 0.98
N PHE A 475 14.46 28.25 0.55
CA PHE A 475 13.38 27.74 1.41
C PHE A 475 13.91 26.85 2.54
N PHE A 476 14.89 26.00 2.26
CA PHE A 476 15.56 25.19 3.28
C PHE A 476 16.27 26.07 4.31
N ASP A 477 16.98 27.11 3.88
CA ASP A 477 17.64 28.07 4.76
C ASP A 477 16.63 28.85 5.63
N ALA A 478 15.47 29.19 5.07
CA ALA A 478 14.37 29.78 5.84
C ALA A 478 13.82 28.80 6.90
N TYR A 479 13.73 27.51 6.58
CA TYR A 479 13.32 26.45 7.51
C TYR A 479 14.34 26.28 8.65
N THR A 480 15.61 26.09 8.31
CA THR A 480 16.69 25.89 9.29
C THR A 480 16.85 27.10 10.20
N GLY A 481 16.85 28.32 9.64
CA GLY A 481 16.93 29.56 10.42
C GLY A 481 15.71 29.81 11.30
N LEU A 482 14.53 29.29 10.95
CA LEU A 482 13.34 29.32 11.81
C LEU A 482 13.45 28.31 12.96
N MET A 483 13.90 27.09 12.67
CA MET A 483 14.12 26.03 13.65
C MET A 483 15.15 26.44 14.70
N GLU A 484 16.28 27.03 14.28
CA GLU A 484 17.33 27.53 15.18
C GLU A 484 16.82 28.65 16.09
N ARG A 485 16.04 29.60 15.56
CA ARG A 485 15.39 30.66 16.36
C ARG A 485 14.38 30.11 17.37
N MET A 486 13.80 28.94 17.11
CA MET A 486 12.91 28.23 18.02
C MET A 486 13.66 27.28 18.98
N GLY A 487 15.00 27.26 18.94
CA GLY A 487 15.82 26.40 19.79
C GLY A 487 15.70 24.91 19.45
N LEU A 488 15.32 24.60 18.21
CA LEU A 488 15.19 23.23 17.70
C LEU A 488 16.51 22.86 17.01
N ALA A 489 16.99 21.64 17.24
CA ALA A 489 18.16 21.12 16.53
C ALA A 489 17.87 21.09 15.02
N VAL A 490 18.89 21.32 14.19
CA VAL A 490 18.85 21.28 12.73
C VAL A 490 20.02 20.45 12.22
N ASP A 491 19.75 19.57 11.24
CA ASP A 491 20.80 18.88 10.49
C ASP A 491 20.98 19.53 9.11
N HIS A 492 22.01 20.38 9.01
CA HIS A 492 22.37 21.08 7.78
C HIS A 492 22.91 20.13 6.68
N GLY A 493 23.28 18.88 7.02
CA GLY A 493 23.71 17.86 6.06
C GLY A 493 22.58 17.26 5.22
N MET A 494 21.32 17.63 5.49
CA MET A 494 20.14 17.10 4.78
C MET A 494 19.72 17.92 3.56
N ALA A 495 20.43 19.01 3.23
CA ALA A 495 20.04 19.94 2.16
C ALA A 495 19.82 19.24 0.80
N GLU A 496 20.73 18.36 0.40
CA GLU A 496 20.64 17.62 -0.86
C GLU A 496 19.42 16.68 -0.88
N SER A 497 19.25 15.88 0.18
CA SER A 497 18.09 15.00 0.34
C SER A 497 16.76 15.78 0.41
N PHE A 498 16.79 17.01 0.93
CA PHE A 498 15.62 17.90 0.99
C PHE A 498 15.25 18.39 -0.41
N VAL A 499 16.22 18.85 -1.20
CA VAL A 499 16.02 19.27 -2.60
C VAL A 499 15.43 18.13 -3.42
N ASP A 500 16.00 16.93 -3.33
CA ASP A 500 15.50 15.75 -4.05
C ASP A 500 14.06 15.40 -3.66
N THR A 501 13.74 15.50 -2.36
CA THR A 501 12.40 15.25 -1.84
C THR A 501 11.38 16.25 -2.39
N ILE A 502 11.73 17.54 -2.42
CA ILE A 502 10.87 18.60 -2.97
C ILE A 502 10.68 18.39 -4.47
N ILE A 503 11.74 18.24 -5.26
CA ILE A 503 11.66 18.03 -6.71
C ILE A 503 10.77 16.83 -7.03
N TYR A 504 10.94 15.72 -6.32
CA TYR A 504 10.10 14.53 -6.48
C TYR A 504 8.62 14.82 -6.23
N HIS A 505 8.28 15.47 -5.11
CA HIS A 505 6.87 15.77 -4.79
C HIS A 505 6.25 16.70 -5.83
N VAL A 506 7.01 17.68 -6.31
CA VAL A 506 6.58 18.62 -7.34
C VAL A 506 6.37 17.93 -8.69
N LYS A 507 7.31 17.08 -9.13
CA LYS A 507 7.17 16.27 -10.36
C LYS A 507 6.03 15.28 -10.26
N ARG A 508 5.79 14.69 -9.10
CA ARG A 508 4.63 13.83 -8.88
C ARG A 508 3.32 14.62 -9.01
N LEU A 509 3.23 15.83 -8.46
CA LEU A 509 2.04 16.68 -8.62
C LEU A 509 1.84 17.11 -10.08
N GLU A 510 2.92 17.41 -10.80
CA GLU A 510 2.92 17.68 -12.25
C GLU A 510 2.29 16.49 -13.02
N VAL A 511 2.77 15.27 -12.78
CA VAL A 511 2.33 14.08 -13.54
C VAL A 511 0.96 13.57 -13.07
N SER A 512 0.75 13.44 -11.76
CA SER A 512 -0.46 12.80 -11.21
C SER A 512 -1.66 13.73 -11.15
N MET A 513 -1.44 15.04 -11.01
CA MET A 513 -2.50 16.03 -10.85
C MET A 513 -2.52 17.11 -11.94
N ARG A 514 -1.56 17.08 -12.90
CA ARG A 514 -1.39 18.15 -13.90
C ARG A 514 -1.23 19.53 -13.27
N ALA A 515 -0.54 19.59 -12.11
CA ALA A 515 -0.26 20.84 -11.43
C ALA A 515 0.71 21.69 -12.26
N GLU A 516 0.32 22.92 -12.61
CA GLU A 516 1.18 23.89 -13.32
C GLU A 516 2.14 24.61 -12.38
N PHE A 517 1.71 24.84 -11.14
CA PHE A 517 2.48 25.53 -10.10
C PHE A 517 2.35 24.81 -8.77
N VAL A 518 3.37 24.95 -7.94
CA VAL A 518 3.40 24.47 -6.54
C VAL A 518 3.91 25.59 -5.65
N GLU A 519 3.49 25.60 -4.40
CA GLU A 519 3.92 26.54 -3.38
C GLU A 519 4.42 25.77 -2.17
N LEU A 520 5.67 25.98 -1.79
CA LEU A 520 6.20 25.49 -0.53
C LEU A 520 5.89 26.53 0.54
N VAL A 521 5.33 26.09 1.67
CA VAL A 521 4.88 26.97 2.75
C VAL A 521 5.44 26.49 4.08
N LEU A 522 6.13 27.37 4.80
CA LEU A 522 6.49 27.16 6.20
C LEU A 522 5.40 27.73 7.10
N ARG A 523 4.81 26.89 7.95
CA ARG A 523 3.83 27.31 8.96
C ARG A 523 4.32 27.00 10.36
N VAL A 524 4.11 27.95 11.27
CA VAL A 524 4.35 27.78 12.71
C VAL A 524 3.01 27.68 13.43
N ARG A 525 2.77 26.55 14.10
CA ARG A 525 1.55 26.33 14.88
C ARG A 525 1.86 25.52 16.13
N ASP A 526 1.36 25.97 17.28
CA ASP A 526 1.56 25.31 18.59
C ASP A 526 3.05 25.02 18.92
N GLY A 527 3.96 25.93 18.50
CA GLY A 527 5.41 25.78 18.72
C GLY A 527 6.08 24.71 17.87
N LYS A 528 5.42 24.23 16.80
CA LYS A 528 5.98 23.34 15.78
C LYS A 528 6.11 24.05 14.45
N VAL A 529 7.15 23.70 13.70
CA VAL A 529 7.33 24.14 12.31
C VAL A 529 6.76 23.06 11.40
N LYS A 530 6.09 23.45 10.32
CA LYS A 530 5.55 22.53 9.32
C LYS A 530 5.91 23.02 7.93
N ILE A 531 6.26 22.09 7.05
CA ILE A 531 6.49 22.33 5.63
C ILE A 531 5.27 21.80 4.87
N GLU A 532 4.59 22.66 4.14
CA GLU A 532 3.45 22.30 3.31
C GLU A 532 3.77 22.49 1.82
N ILE A 533 3.32 21.56 0.99
CA ILE A 533 3.38 21.68 -0.48
C ILE A 533 1.95 21.89 -0.98
N GLU A 534 1.64 23.12 -1.34
CA GLU A 534 0.35 23.57 -1.84
C GLU A 534 0.36 23.65 -3.38
N THR A 535 -0.78 23.42 -4.03
CA THR A 535 -0.94 23.62 -5.48
C THR A 535 -2.39 23.93 -5.81
N LEU A 536 -2.61 24.75 -6.84
CA LEU A 536 -3.93 25.05 -7.38
C LEU A 536 -4.16 24.20 -8.63
N VAL A 537 -5.16 23.32 -8.57
CA VAL A 537 -5.53 22.47 -9.70
C VAL A 537 -6.69 23.11 -10.46
N THR A 538 -6.48 23.45 -11.74
CA THR A 538 -7.48 24.08 -12.63
C THR A 538 -8.34 23.05 -13.40
N HIS A 539 -8.02 21.77 -13.27
CA HIS A 539 -8.71 20.64 -13.91
C HIS A 539 -9.21 19.64 -12.86
N GLU A 540 -10.29 18.88 -13.15
CA GLU A 540 -10.75 17.83 -12.23
C GLU A 540 -9.62 16.81 -11.98
N PRO A 541 -9.15 16.62 -10.73
CA PRO A 541 -8.14 15.62 -10.45
C PRO A 541 -8.69 14.21 -10.74
N PHE A 542 -7.83 13.32 -11.23
CA PHE A 542 -8.13 11.87 -11.29
C PHE A 542 -8.65 11.41 -9.91
N PRO A 543 -9.71 10.59 -9.84
CA PRO A 543 -10.44 10.38 -8.59
C PRO A 543 -9.59 9.63 -7.55
N LEU A 544 -9.03 10.39 -6.60
CA LEU A 544 -8.49 9.85 -5.34
C LEU A 544 -9.65 9.43 -4.42
N PRO A 545 -9.48 8.37 -3.61
CA PRO A 545 -10.52 7.90 -2.69
C PRO A 545 -10.88 8.98 -1.66
N ARG A 546 -12.16 9.35 -1.60
CA ARG A 546 -12.70 10.28 -0.61
C ARG A 546 -12.69 9.60 0.77
N VAL A 547 -11.91 10.12 1.72
CA VAL A 547 -12.11 9.86 3.14
C VAL A 547 -13.05 10.92 3.68
N ALA A 548 -14.14 10.50 4.31
CA ALA A 548 -15.13 11.39 4.88
C ALA A 548 -14.65 11.92 6.25
N SER A 549 -14.29 13.19 6.33
CA SER A 549 -14.39 13.94 7.59
C SER A 549 -15.13 15.25 7.34
N LYS A 550 -16.11 15.52 8.20
CA LYS A 550 -16.93 16.74 8.18
C LYS A 550 -16.13 17.85 8.84
N GLU A 551 -15.40 18.62 8.06
CA GLU A 551 -15.03 20.00 8.43
C GLU A 551 -14.85 20.81 7.14
N LYS A 552 -15.60 21.92 7.04
CA LYS A 552 -15.56 22.81 5.88
C LYS A 552 -14.17 23.47 5.84
N GLY A 553 -13.39 23.20 4.79
CA GLY A 553 -12.34 24.13 4.34
C GLY A 553 -10.90 23.61 4.26
N LEU A 554 -10.55 22.45 4.82
CA LEU A 554 -9.22 21.86 4.62
C LEU A 554 -9.34 20.36 4.33
N ARG A 555 -8.82 19.93 3.18
CA ARG A 555 -8.68 18.51 2.83
C ARG A 555 -7.24 18.13 3.09
N LEU A 556 -6.93 17.54 4.25
CA LEU A 556 -5.72 16.73 4.41
C LEU A 556 -5.76 15.80 5.62
N ILE A 557 -5.45 14.51 5.43
CA ILE A 557 -4.93 13.64 6.50
C ILE A 557 -3.90 12.65 5.91
N ASN A 558 -2.68 12.75 6.43
CA ASN A 558 -1.58 11.77 6.57
C ASN A 558 -1.49 10.64 5.55
N PHE A 559 -0.60 10.81 4.58
CA PHE A 559 -0.18 9.70 3.72
C PHE A 559 1.29 9.78 3.33
N LEU A 560 2.17 10.09 4.28
CA LEU A 560 3.63 10.14 4.12
C LEU A 560 4.28 10.01 5.51
N MET A 561 4.63 8.80 5.93
CA MET A 561 5.68 8.59 6.93
C MET A 561 6.56 7.41 6.47
N PRO A 562 7.89 7.51 6.59
CA PRO A 562 8.75 6.33 6.48
C PRO A 562 8.59 5.45 7.74
N PRO A 563 8.69 4.11 7.62
CA PRO A 563 8.58 3.23 8.77
C PRO A 563 9.89 3.27 9.57
N SER A 564 9.87 3.98 10.71
CA SER A 564 10.74 3.64 11.84
C SER A 564 9.86 2.97 12.90
N GLY A 565 10.32 1.83 13.44
CA GLY A 565 9.54 0.92 14.31
C GLY A 565 8.95 1.54 15.59
N ILE A 566 9.24 2.81 15.88
CA ILE A 566 8.70 3.52 17.04
C ILE A 566 7.34 4.19 16.73
N GLY A 567 7.04 4.47 15.45
CA GLY A 567 5.75 5.05 15.03
C GLY A 567 4.55 4.13 15.32
N HIS A 568 4.76 2.82 15.24
CA HIS A 568 3.74 1.81 15.55
C HIS A 568 3.43 1.69 17.05
N ALA A 569 4.42 1.91 17.93
CA ALA A 569 4.21 1.88 19.38
C ALA A 569 3.32 3.05 19.87
N LEU A 570 3.47 4.23 19.27
CA LEU A 570 2.69 5.44 19.63
C LEU A 570 1.23 5.38 19.14
N ILE A 571 0.98 4.73 17.99
CA ILE A 571 -0.37 4.52 17.47
C ILE A 571 -1.12 3.48 18.31
N ALA A 572 -0.41 2.45 18.80
CA ALA A 572 -0.97 1.48 19.74
C ALA A 572 -1.31 2.10 21.11
N GLU A 573 -0.48 3.01 21.64
CA GLU A 573 -0.73 3.67 22.93
C GLU A 573 -1.90 4.66 22.93
N ASN A 574 -2.11 5.42 21.84
CA ASN A 574 -3.22 6.38 21.76
C ASN A 574 -4.59 5.70 21.69
N ASN A 575 -4.66 4.47 21.16
CA ASN A 575 -5.90 3.69 21.09
C ASN A 575 -6.23 2.97 22.41
N PHE A 576 -5.26 2.75 23.31
CA PHE A 576 -5.47 1.98 24.54
C PHE A 576 -5.75 2.83 25.80
N MET A 577 -5.41 4.12 25.82
CA MET A 577 -5.51 4.94 27.04
C MET A 577 -6.34 6.22 26.84
N GLY A 578 -7.66 6.10 27.00
CA GLY A 578 -8.58 7.23 27.06
C GLY A 578 -8.25 8.23 28.19
N LYS A 579 -8.50 9.52 27.90
CA LYS A 579 -8.58 10.69 28.82
C LYS A 579 -7.61 10.71 30.03
N ARG A 580 -6.29 10.64 29.79
CA ARG A 580 -5.25 10.97 30.81
C ARG A 580 -4.40 12.15 30.39
N THR A 581 -3.90 12.92 31.36
CA THR A 581 -3.06 14.11 31.12
C THR A 581 -1.61 13.74 30.73
N PRO A 582 -0.86 14.64 30.05
CA PRO A 582 0.52 14.36 29.62
C PRO A 582 1.48 13.92 30.74
N ALA A 583 1.29 14.45 31.96
CA ALA A 583 2.06 14.06 33.13
C ALA A 583 1.77 12.61 33.60
N GLN A 584 0.50 12.18 33.50
CA GLN A 584 0.07 10.82 33.85
C GLN A 584 0.55 9.78 32.82
N LYS A 585 0.64 10.18 31.54
CA LYS A 585 1.23 9.35 30.47
C LYS A 585 2.74 9.15 30.67
N ARG A 586 3.49 10.20 30.99
CA ARG A 586 4.94 10.12 31.33
C ARG A 586 5.20 9.25 32.56
N SER A 587 4.43 9.41 33.63
CA SER A 587 4.58 8.60 34.85
C SER A 587 4.27 7.11 34.61
N SER A 588 3.27 6.81 33.78
CA SER A 588 2.93 5.42 33.42
C SER A 588 4.03 4.76 32.58
N LEU A 589 4.61 5.51 31.62
CA LEU A 589 5.72 5.02 30.78
C LEU A 589 6.98 4.71 31.60
N VAL A 590 7.33 5.57 32.55
CA VAL A 590 8.46 5.36 33.48
C VAL A 590 8.21 4.15 34.38
N ASN A 591 6.97 3.96 34.86
CA ASN A 591 6.61 2.82 35.70
C ASN A 591 6.61 1.48 34.91
N ILE A 592 6.16 1.48 33.65
CA ILE A 592 6.18 0.30 32.76
C ILE A 592 7.63 -0.09 32.40
N LEU A 593 8.49 0.90 32.10
CA LEU A 593 9.90 0.65 31.83
C LEU A 593 10.66 0.19 33.08
N SER A 594 10.32 0.72 34.26
CA SER A 594 10.94 0.30 35.53
C SER A 594 10.48 -1.07 36.04
N SER A 595 9.30 -1.54 35.63
CA SER A 595 8.77 -2.86 36.00
C SER A 595 9.26 -3.97 35.07
N ARG A 596 9.58 -3.67 33.80
CA ARG A 596 10.20 -4.62 32.86
C ARG A 596 11.69 -4.88 33.09
N MET A 597 12.37 -4.08 33.92
CA MET A 597 13.82 -4.20 34.15
C MET A 597 14.18 -4.76 35.53
N LYS A 598 13.22 -5.35 36.25
CA LYS A 598 13.48 -5.90 37.60
C LYS A 598 13.92 -7.37 37.64
N GLU A 599 14.17 -8.02 36.50
CA GLU A 599 14.52 -9.45 36.52
C GLU A 599 15.87 -9.89 35.97
N GLU A 600 16.70 -9.06 35.32
CA GLU A 600 18.05 -9.54 34.94
C GLU A 600 19.15 -8.47 35.09
N ASP A 601 20.02 -8.72 36.08
CA ASP A 601 21.42 -8.30 36.26
C ASP A 601 21.88 -6.92 35.76
N MET A 602 21.63 -5.86 36.55
CA MET A 602 22.57 -4.74 36.68
C MET A 602 22.57 -4.18 38.12
N GLY A 603 23.73 -4.21 38.79
CA GLY A 603 23.90 -3.72 40.16
C GLY A 603 23.52 -2.25 40.37
N GLY A 604 23.01 -1.94 41.57
CA GLY A 604 22.37 -0.67 41.97
C GLY A 604 23.07 0.66 41.59
N PRO A 605 24.41 0.77 41.59
CA PRO A 605 25.09 2.00 41.16
C PRO A 605 24.94 2.29 39.67
N LYS A 606 24.99 1.26 38.80
CA LYS A 606 24.88 1.41 37.33
C LYS A 606 23.46 1.80 36.91
N VAL A 607 22.44 1.38 37.66
CA VAL A 607 21.04 1.74 37.39
C VAL A 607 20.76 3.22 37.71
N GLN A 608 21.42 3.81 38.70
CA GLN A 608 21.29 5.25 38.98
C GLN A 608 22.04 6.11 37.94
N GLU A 609 23.21 5.66 37.50
CA GLU A 609 24.00 6.33 36.45
C GLU A 609 23.32 6.23 35.07
N PHE A 610 22.66 5.10 34.78
CA PHE A 610 21.84 4.93 33.57
C PHE A 610 20.53 5.72 33.63
N LYS A 611 19.84 5.79 34.79
CA LYS A 611 18.68 6.67 34.99
C LYS A 611 19.02 8.15 34.84
N ALA A 612 20.23 8.56 35.24
CA ALA A 612 20.72 9.92 35.04
C ALA A 612 21.12 10.23 33.58
N SER A 613 21.42 9.19 32.78
CA SER A 613 21.80 9.31 31.36
C SER A 613 20.69 8.94 30.37
N LEU A 614 19.55 8.43 30.83
CA LEU A 614 18.35 8.19 30.00
C LEU A 614 17.89 9.41 29.17
N PRO A 615 18.00 10.66 29.67
CA PRO A 615 17.72 11.85 28.87
C PRO A 615 18.77 12.16 27.79
N LYS A 616 19.96 11.53 27.85
CA LYS A 616 21.11 11.79 26.98
C LYS A 616 21.37 10.68 25.95
N VAL A 617 21.01 9.43 26.23
CA VAL A 617 21.25 8.27 25.34
C VAL A 617 20.14 8.09 24.29
N ILE A 618 18.95 8.66 24.52
CA ILE A 618 17.94 8.82 23.48
C ILE A 618 18.32 10.05 22.66
N SER A 619 19.18 9.90 21.65
CA SER A 619 19.51 10.99 20.73
C SER A 619 18.20 11.52 20.09
N PRO A 620 17.90 12.82 20.22
CA PRO A 620 16.73 13.44 19.58
C PRO A 620 16.88 13.66 18.06
N LEU A 621 18.05 13.37 17.48
CA LEU A 621 18.42 13.81 16.13
C LEU A 621 17.69 13.09 14.99
N TYR A 622 17.28 11.84 15.17
CA TYR A 622 16.60 11.08 14.11
C TYR A 622 15.07 11.28 14.05
N ARG A 623 14.49 11.90 15.08
CA ARG A 623 13.04 11.87 15.34
C ARG A 623 12.30 13.17 14.98
N LYS A 624 12.99 14.23 14.54
CA LYS A 624 12.38 15.58 14.48
C LYS A 624 12.22 16.19 13.10
N HIS A 625 13.02 15.83 12.09
CA HIS A 625 13.03 16.57 10.82
C HIS A 625 12.17 16.01 9.69
N LEU A 626 11.78 14.73 9.75
CA LEU A 626 10.93 14.10 8.73
C LEU A 626 9.46 13.95 9.18
N GLU A 627 9.13 14.24 10.44
CA GLU A 627 7.74 14.23 10.95
C GLU A 627 6.97 15.54 10.64
N GLU A 628 7.61 16.56 10.04
CA GLU A 628 7.06 17.92 9.91
C GLU A 628 6.67 18.34 8.47
N VAL A 629 6.78 17.47 7.46
CA VAL A 629 6.35 17.76 6.09
C VAL A 629 4.92 17.24 5.84
N GLU A 630 3.94 18.13 5.76
CA GLU A 630 2.53 17.83 5.44
C GLU A 630 2.18 18.35 4.03
N VAL A 631 2.04 17.47 3.03
CA VAL A 631 1.69 17.89 1.66
C VAL A 631 0.21 18.28 1.57
N GLY A 632 -0.12 19.58 1.55
CA GLY A 632 -1.49 20.12 1.56
C GLY A 632 -2.08 20.43 0.17
N VAL A 633 -3.06 19.68 -0.34
CA VAL A 633 -3.72 20.03 -1.62
C VAL A 633 -4.93 20.95 -1.41
N ILE A 634 -4.80 22.22 -1.79
CA ILE A 634 -5.90 23.20 -1.74
C ILE A 634 -6.64 23.21 -3.09
N LEU A 635 -7.85 22.64 -3.11
CA LEU A 635 -8.73 22.65 -4.29
C LEU A 635 -9.62 23.89 -4.23
N LYS A 636 -9.64 24.68 -5.30
CA LYS A 636 -10.59 25.80 -5.47
C LYS A 636 -11.92 25.32 -6.02
#